data_AF-A0A8D8WLU6-F1
#
_entry.id   AF-A0A8D8WLU6-F1
#
_cell.length_a   1.000
_cell.length_b   1.000
_cell.length_c   1.000
_cell.angle_alpha   90.00
_cell.angle_beta   90.00
_cell.angle_gamma   90.00
#
_symmetry.space_group_name_H-M   'P 1'
#
loop_
_entity.id
_entity.type
_entity.pdbx_description
1 polymer ?
#
loop_
_entity_poly.entity_id
_entity_poly.type
_entity_poly.pdbx_seq_one_letter_code
_entity_poly.pdbx_strand_id
1 'polypeptide(L)'
;MDFYNRRDYLDETELESKGISEIQTFYANKTIFITGASGFVGTLLLEKLLRTCKDLRKVYVLFRSSKRKNIQERLVEYFNDPVFDRMKTENPRYYTQVTCVQGDLSLDQLGLLTEDRKTIVDNTQIILHVAATVKFDEHLADAYNINVKGTKTMIQLAELMKQLQSFVYVSTAYSNCDRKHIEEKFYDPVFSDEETITMLQHSERHELALLLPHILDRKPNTYTFTKTIAEDLVRESSGHLPVVVVRPSVIMPTLKEPFPYYSNDKNSVLSIAVGAGVGLLRVVSCANDNRLDMIPGDMTVNCILAASWSRAVSSDAPLVYNCVGHESPTQMTHLMETVLRFLNEAKEQTDQMVWLPHLITVENTFCLYFLSYLLHLLPGLFFSLAERYLNRKPMIMKIYRKLFFLSKTVRYFMFNNWSFTTDNTKSLLFKLNARDRELFDFNIMSVDWMNYYCFLGRCAGLYVLKAYENKDNYYPKEMYKRKMKYIEPIDITIRWTFRLALVYLSYNMLCAVAV
;
A
#
# COMPACT_ATOMS: atom_id res chain seq x y z
N MET A 1 -29.67 -5.67 -4.91
CA MET A 1 -29.67 -5.48 -3.45
C MET A 1 -28.81 -4.26 -3.15
N ASP A 2 -29.45 -3.15 -2.76
CA ASP A 2 -28.78 -1.89 -2.41
C ASP A 2 -27.96 -2.07 -1.13
N PHE A 3 -26.67 -2.33 -1.30
CA PHE A 3 -25.70 -2.44 -0.21
C PHE A 3 -25.32 -1.05 0.36
N TYR A 4 -25.66 0.03 -0.34
CA TYR A 4 -25.27 1.41 -0.01
C TYR A 4 -26.18 2.09 1.04
N ASN A 5 -27.33 1.50 1.39
CA ASN A 5 -28.38 2.19 2.16
C ASN A 5 -28.72 1.60 3.53
N ARG A 6 -27.97 0.62 4.05
CA ARG A 6 -28.09 0.31 5.49
C ARG A 6 -27.23 1.27 6.30
N ARG A 7 -27.85 2.41 6.63
CA ARG A 7 -27.41 3.24 7.74
C ARG A 7 -28.03 2.65 8.99
N ASP A 8 -27.28 1.82 9.69
CA ASP A 8 -27.60 1.48 11.08
C ASP A 8 -27.29 2.75 11.90
N TYR A 9 -28.25 3.67 11.96
CA TYR A 9 -28.22 4.77 12.90
C TYR A 9 -28.48 4.17 14.28
N LEU A 10 -27.44 4.09 15.10
CA LEU A 10 -27.58 3.72 16.51
C LEU A 10 -28.34 4.82 17.24
N ASP A 11 -29.34 4.41 18.01
CA ASP A 11 -30.16 5.23 18.89
C ASP A 11 -29.26 5.96 19.91
N GLU A 12 -29.49 7.26 20.14
CA GLU A 12 -28.68 8.09 21.06
C GLU A 12 -28.65 7.55 22.50
N THR A 13 -29.63 6.71 22.84
CA THR A 13 -29.75 6.04 24.14
C THR A 13 -28.76 4.88 24.35
N GLU A 14 -28.18 4.26 23.30
CA GLU A 14 -27.15 3.23 23.45
C GLU A 14 -25.75 3.81 23.73
N LEU A 15 -25.50 5.08 23.38
CA LEU A 15 -24.21 5.75 23.55
C LEU A 15 -23.83 6.00 25.01
N GLU A 16 -24.81 6.16 25.90
CA GLU A 16 -24.57 6.42 27.33
C GLU A 16 -24.05 5.18 28.09
N SER A 17 -24.28 3.98 27.56
CA SER A 17 -23.87 2.71 28.21
C SER A 17 -22.42 2.28 27.96
N LYS A 18 -21.72 2.90 26.99
CA LYS A 18 -20.45 2.36 26.44
C LYS A 18 -19.16 2.97 27.01
N GLY A 19 -19.24 3.91 27.94
CA GLY A 19 -18.07 4.59 28.52
C GLY A 19 -17.36 5.55 27.56
N ILE A 20 -16.35 6.28 28.07
CA ILE A 20 -15.60 7.29 27.30
C ILE A 20 -14.44 6.62 26.54
N SER A 21 -14.23 7.00 25.26
CA SER A 21 -13.07 6.59 24.48
C SER A 21 -11.82 7.33 24.95
N GLU A 22 -10.82 6.60 25.45
CA GLU A 22 -9.57 7.21 25.92
C GLU A 22 -8.73 7.72 24.76
N ILE A 23 -8.80 7.04 23.60
CA ILE A 23 -8.13 7.47 22.38
C ILE A 23 -8.72 8.80 21.88
N GLN A 24 -10.05 8.94 21.81
CA GLN A 24 -10.68 10.21 21.44
C GLN A 24 -10.30 11.33 22.42
N THR A 25 -10.33 11.05 23.72
CA THR A 25 -9.92 12.02 24.76
C THR A 25 -8.47 12.46 24.61
N PHE A 26 -7.56 11.53 24.28
CA PHE A 26 -6.16 11.85 24.04
C PHE A 26 -5.96 12.80 22.85
N TYR A 27 -6.66 12.55 21.74
CA TYR A 27 -6.58 13.41 20.55
C TYR A 27 -7.33 14.73 20.69
N ALA A 28 -8.22 14.86 21.69
CA ALA A 28 -8.96 16.09 21.92
C ALA A 28 -8.01 17.27 22.20
N ASN A 29 -8.31 18.38 21.52
CA ASN A 29 -7.59 19.64 21.57
C ASN A 29 -6.08 19.51 21.25
N LYS A 30 -5.67 18.48 20.50
CA LYS A 30 -4.29 18.30 20.03
C LYS A 30 -4.07 18.88 18.64
N THR A 31 -2.82 19.27 18.40
CA THR A 31 -2.28 19.60 17.08
C THR A 31 -1.47 18.41 16.57
N ILE A 32 -1.79 17.96 15.36
CA ILE A 32 -1.14 16.82 14.72
C ILE A 32 -0.40 17.29 13.48
N PHE A 33 0.84 16.84 13.27
CA PHE A 33 1.57 17.00 12.01
C PHE A 33 1.69 15.66 11.28
N ILE A 34 1.15 15.59 10.06
CA ILE A 34 1.12 14.37 9.25
C ILE A 34 1.97 14.56 8.00
N THR A 35 2.97 13.70 7.82
CA THR A 35 3.65 13.57 6.52
C THR A 35 3.07 12.39 5.76
N GLY A 36 3.00 12.52 4.43
CA GLY A 36 2.44 11.45 3.58
C GLY A 36 0.92 11.40 3.57
N ALA A 37 0.24 12.47 4.01
CA ALA A 37 -1.22 12.58 4.05
C ALA A 37 -1.90 12.34 2.68
N SER A 38 -1.21 12.59 1.56
CA SER A 38 -1.74 12.33 0.21
C SER A 38 -1.57 10.88 -0.29
N GLY A 39 -0.89 10.02 0.48
CA GLY A 39 -0.79 8.58 0.19
C GLY A 39 -1.92 7.79 0.83
N PHE A 40 -2.06 6.51 0.47
CA PHE A 40 -3.18 5.67 0.90
C PHE A 40 -3.42 5.65 2.42
N VAL A 41 -2.39 5.29 3.20
CA VAL A 41 -2.47 5.24 4.67
C VAL A 41 -2.68 6.63 5.26
N GLY A 42 -1.99 7.65 4.74
CA GLY A 42 -2.11 9.03 5.21
C GLY A 42 -3.51 9.61 4.99
N THR A 43 -4.15 9.27 3.86
CA THR A 43 -5.54 9.65 3.56
C THR A 43 -6.51 9.02 4.55
N LEU A 44 -6.38 7.72 4.80
CA LEU A 44 -7.21 7.02 5.78
C LEU A 44 -6.98 7.53 7.20
N LEU A 45 -5.74 7.84 7.58
CA LEU A 45 -5.41 8.44 8.88
C LEU A 45 -6.11 9.79 9.08
N LEU A 46 -6.00 10.67 8.09
CA LEU A 46 -6.62 11.99 8.16
C LEU A 46 -8.15 11.88 8.22
N GLU A 47 -8.75 11.04 7.37
CA GLU A 47 -10.20 10.76 7.39
C GLU A 47 -10.63 10.28 8.78
N LYS A 48 -9.95 9.26 9.30
CA LYS A 48 -10.29 8.62 10.57
C LYS A 48 -10.19 9.59 11.73
N LEU A 49 -9.11 10.38 11.79
CA LEU A 49 -8.89 11.41 12.79
C LEU A 49 -9.99 12.48 12.75
N LEU A 50 -10.30 13.04 11.58
CA LEU A 50 -11.30 14.09 11.47
C LEU A 50 -12.72 13.60 11.73
N ARG A 51 -13.05 12.37 11.33
CA ARG A 51 -14.37 11.77 11.55
C ARG A 51 -14.56 11.35 13.00
N THR A 52 -13.57 10.66 13.57
CA THR A 52 -13.69 10.02 14.88
C THR A 52 -13.24 10.95 16.00
N CYS A 53 -12.13 11.67 15.86
CA CYS A 53 -11.60 12.60 16.87
C CYS A 53 -12.00 14.05 16.53
N LYS A 54 -13.30 14.38 16.62
CA LYS A 54 -13.84 15.65 16.09
C LYS A 54 -13.30 16.90 16.80
N ASP A 55 -12.80 16.78 18.02
CA ASP A 55 -12.33 17.92 18.82
C ASP A 55 -10.83 18.18 18.68
N LEU A 56 -10.24 17.87 17.53
CA LEU A 56 -8.87 18.28 17.20
C LEU A 56 -8.73 19.80 17.16
N ARG A 57 -7.61 20.31 17.67
CA ARG A 57 -7.28 21.74 17.56
C ARG A 57 -6.87 22.08 16.13
N LYS A 58 -5.92 21.32 15.59
CA LYS A 58 -5.37 21.54 14.26
C LYS A 58 -4.70 20.29 13.70
N VAL A 59 -4.76 20.10 12.39
CA VAL A 59 -3.99 19.08 11.67
C VAL A 59 -3.20 19.75 10.55
N TYR A 60 -1.87 19.73 10.67
CA TYR A 60 -0.96 20.16 9.62
C TYR A 60 -0.65 18.98 8.71
N VAL A 61 -0.85 19.13 7.40
CA VAL A 61 -0.54 18.10 6.41
C VAL A 61 0.55 18.59 5.46
N LEU A 62 1.62 17.80 5.30
CA LEU A 62 2.74 18.13 4.42
C LEU A 62 2.44 17.70 2.98
N PHE A 63 2.27 18.66 2.07
CA PHE A 63 2.15 18.40 0.63
C PHE A 63 3.38 18.92 -0.11
N ARG A 64 3.92 18.09 -1.02
CA ARG A 64 4.98 18.49 -1.96
C ARG A 64 4.53 19.66 -2.83
N SER A 65 5.45 20.45 -3.37
CA SER A 65 5.08 21.51 -4.31
C SER A 65 4.49 20.96 -5.62
N SER A 66 3.72 21.77 -6.35
CA SER A 66 3.18 21.44 -7.66
C SER A 66 3.42 22.60 -8.63
N LYS A 67 3.88 22.29 -9.85
CA LYS A 67 4.05 23.31 -10.91
C LYS A 67 2.73 23.82 -11.49
N ARG A 68 1.62 23.09 -11.29
CA ARG A 68 0.35 23.32 -11.99
C ARG A 68 -0.75 23.94 -11.14
N LYS A 69 -0.69 23.77 -9.82
CA LYS A 69 -1.76 24.14 -8.89
C LYS A 69 -1.13 24.65 -7.60
N ASN A 70 -1.74 25.66 -7.00
CA ASN A 70 -1.32 26.10 -5.67
C ASN A 70 -1.72 25.07 -4.61
N ILE A 71 -1.20 25.23 -3.40
CA ILE A 71 -1.38 24.23 -2.34
C ILE A 71 -2.83 24.12 -1.84
N GLN A 72 -3.59 25.21 -1.88
CA GLN A 72 -4.98 25.23 -1.41
C GLN A 72 -5.94 24.63 -2.42
N GLU A 73 -5.76 24.90 -3.71
CA GLU A 73 -6.48 24.20 -4.78
C GLU A 73 -6.30 22.68 -4.67
N ARG A 74 -5.09 22.24 -4.34
CA ARG A 74 -4.79 20.82 -4.15
C ARG A 74 -5.42 20.25 -2.89
N LEU A 75 -5.49 21.02 -1.80
CA LEU A 75 -6.19 20.59 -0.60
C LEU A 75 -7.69 20.42 -0.87
N VAL A 76 -8.30 21.36 -1.60
CA VAL A 76 -9.71 21.27 -2.01
C VAL A 76 -9.95 20.04 -2.89
N GLU A 77 -9.12 19.84 -3.92
CA GLU A 77 -9.21 18.66 -4.80
C GLU A 77 -9.00 17.35 -4.03
N TYR A 78 -8.08 17.35 -3.08
CA TYR A 78 -7.83 16.20 -2.22
C TYR A 78 -9.05 15.82 -1.38
N PHE A 79 -9.77 16.80 -0.83
CA PHE A 79 -11.03 16.54 -0.14
C PHE A 79 -12.18 16.15 -1.07
N ASN A 80 -12.06 16.28 -2.41
CA ASN A 80 -13.09 15.76 -3.33
C ASN A 80 -13.04 14.23 -3.49
N ASP A 81 -12.02 13.55 -2.94
CA ASP A 81 -12.00 12.08 -2.92
C ASP A 81 -13.20 11.54 -2.10
N PRO A 82 -13.96 10.55 -2.63
CA PRO A 82 -15.12 9.98 -1.96
C PRO A 82 -14.84 9.43 -0.55
N VAL A 83 -13.59 9.06 -0.25
CA VAL A 83 -13.16 8.65 1.10
C VAL A 83 -13.58 9.64 2.19
N PHE A 84 -13.64 10.93 1.85
CA PHE A 84 -13.96 11.99 2.79
C PHE A 84 -15.46 12.30 2.92
N ASP A 85 -16.34 11.72 2.10
CA ASP A 85 -17.75 12.14 2.07
C ASP A 85 -18.48 11.88 3.40
N ARG A 86 -18.21 10.72 4.01
CA ARG A 86 -18.71 10.41 5.35
C ARG A 86 -18.14 11.38 6.39
N MET A 87 -16.82 11.61 6.37
CA MET A 87 -16.14 12.54 7.27
C MET A 87 -16.69 13.97 7.17
N LYS A 88 -16.91 14.50 5.96
CA LYS A 88 -17.47 15.85 5.75
C LYS A 88 -18.87 15.98 6.35
N THR A 89 -19.67 14.91 6.23
CA THR A 89 -21.03 14.87 6.78
C THR A 89 -21.00 14.83 8.30
N GLU A 90 -20.13 14.01 8.89
CA GLU A 90 -20.04 13.81 10.35
C GLU A 90 -19.26 14.92 11.07
N ASN A 91 -18.33 15.59 10.40
CA ASN A 91 -17.55 16.71 10.91
C ASN A 91 -17.40 17.83 9.86
N PRO A 92 -18.40 18.71 9.73
CA PRO A 92 -18.33 19.84 8.81
C PRO A 92 -17.18 20.81 9.11
N ARG A 93 -16.61 20.82 10.33
CA ARG A 93 -15.52 21.74 10.74
C ARG A 93 -14.15 21.38 10.16
N TYR A 94 -14.02 20.27 9.41
CA TYR A 94 -12.74 19.78 8.90
C TYR A 94 -11.91 20.85 8.16
N TYR A 95 -12.56 21.77 7.43
CA TYR A 95 -11.90 22.81 6.65
C TYR A 95 -11.18 23.86 7.52
N THR A 96 -11.62 24.08 8.77
CA THR A 96 -10.90 24.95 9.71
C THR A 96 -9.83 24.19 10.48
N GLN A 97 -10.00 22.88 10.66
CA GLN A 97 -9.08 22.03 11.41
C GLN A 97 -7.83 21.70 10.60
N VAL A 98 -7.93 21.55 9.28
CA VAL A 98 -6.79 21.16 8.44
C VAL A 98 -6.09 22.38 7.82
N THR A 99 -4.76 22.42 7.94
CA THR A 99 -3.93 23.36 7.20
C THR A 99 -2.86 22.58 6.42
N CYS A 100 -2.79 22.84 5.13
CA CYS A 100 -1.76 22.28 4.29
C CYS A 100 -0.51 23.16 4.32
N VAL A 101 0.65 22.55 4.56
CA VAL A 101 1.97 23.20 4.54
C VAL A 101 2.80 22.63 3.40
N GLN A 102 3.53 23.50 2.72
CA GLN A 102 4.35 23.09 1.59
C GLN A 102 5.68 22.51 2.08
N GLY A 103 6.03 21.32 1.61
CA GLY A 103 7.35 20.75 1.84
C GLY A 103 7.56 19.37 1.24
N ASP A 104 8.81 18.94 1.22
CA ASP A 104 9.26 17.67 0.66
C ASP A 104 10.36 17.06 1.54
N LEU A 105 10.23 15.77 1.85
CA LEU A 105 11.19 15.04 2.68
C LEU A 105 12.60 15.01 2.08
N SER A 106 12.73 15.13 0.74
CA SER A 106 14.03 15.10 0.09
C SER A 106 14.79 16.44 0.20
N LEU A 107 14.16 17.49 0.72
CA LEU A 107 14.75 18.82 0.83
C LEU A 107 15.26 19.07 2.26
N ASP A 108 16.28 19.91 2.36
CA ASP A 108 16.78 20.37 3.65
C ASP A 108 15.67 21.06 4.45
N GLN A 109 15.60 20.77 5.75
CA GLN A 109 14.54 21.25 6.63
C GLN A 109 13.12 21.00 6.08
N LEU A 110 12.95 19.91 5.31
CA LEU A 110 11.71 19.51 4.66
C LEU A 110 11.20 20.52 3.61
N GLY A 111 12.00 21.52 3.23
CA GLY A 111 11.56 22.62 2.37
C GLY A 111 10.42 23.46 2.94
N LEU A 112 10.23 23.45 4.27
CA LEU A 112 9.21 24.27 4.95
C LEU A 112 9.60 25.74 4.92
N LEU A 113 8.60 26.62 4.82
CA LEU A 113 8.78 28.04 5.08
C LEU A 113 9.14 28.27 6.54
N THR A 114 9.97 29.28 6.84
CA THR A 114 10.43 29.58 8.20
C THR A 114 9.26 29.79 9.18
N GLU A 115 8.20 30.48 8.73
CA GLU A 115 6.99 30.74 9.52
C GLU A 115 6.17 29.47 9.79
N ASP A 116 5.96 28.64 8.76
CA ASP A 116 5.28 27.34 8.90
C ASP A 116 6.06 26.43 9.84
N ARG A 117 7.39 26.35 9.66
CA ARG A 117 8.28 25.56 10.51
C ARG A 117 8.17 25.98 11.97
N LYS A 118 8.23 27.28 12.24
CA LYS A 118 8.05 27.82 13.60
C LYS A 118 6.68 27.45 14.18
N THR A 119 5.62 27.65 13.39
CA THR A 119 4.25 27.34 13.80
C THR A 119 4.07 25.87 14.14
N ILE A 120 4.60 24.96 13.31
CA ILE A 120 4.55 23.51 13.53
C ILE A 120 5.32 23.14 14.80
N VAL A 121 6.54 23.66 14.97
CA VAL A 121 7.37 23.39 16.15
C VAL A 121 6.71 23.84 17.45
N ASP A 122 6.15 25.06 17.45
CA ASP A 122 5.61 25.67 18.67
C ASP A 122 4.28 25.03 19.10
N ASN A 123 3.53 24.40 18.18
CA ASN A 123 2.15 23.98 18.44
C ASN A 123 1.89 22.46 18.38
N THR A 124 2.76 21.66 17.77
CA THR A 124 2.50 20.23 17.52
C THR A 124 2.73 19.37 18.76
N GLN A 125 1.78 18.49 19.06
CA GLN A 125 1.91 17.49 20.12
C GLN A 125 2.04 16.06 19.58
N ILE A 126 1.67 15.81 18.33
CA ILE A 126 1.68 14.46 17.74
C ILE A 126 2.24 14.54 16.32
N ILE A 127 3.26 13.73 16.03
CA ILE A 127 3.76 13.52 14.67
C ILE A 127 3.32 12.15 14.18
N LEU A 128 2.69 12.11 13.00
CA LEU A 128 2.41 10.88 12.26
C LEU A 128 3.26 10.89 10.98
N HIS A 129 4.44 10.27 11.06
CA HIS A 129 5.39 10.19 9.96
C HIS A 129 5.10 8.95 9.10
N VAL A 130 4.33 9.15 8.02
CA VAL A 130 3.87 8.08 7.11
C VAL A 130 4.52 8.16 5.73
N ALA A 131 5.06 9.33 5.35
CA ALA A 131 5.68 9.48 4.04
C ALA A 131 6.95 8.63 3.89
N ALA A 132 7.02 7.91 2.77
CA ALA A 132 8.18 7.18 2.28
C ALA A 132 8.07 7.04 0.75
N THR A 133 9.20 6.85 0.06
CA THR A 133 9.16 6.21 -1.26
C THR A 133 9.01 4.71 -1.07
N VAL A 134 7.95 4.15 -1.65
CA VAL A 134 7.64 2.71 -1.63
C VAL A 134 8.00 2.05 -2.96
N LYS A 135 8.70 2.75 -3.84
CA LYS A 135 9.15 2.20 -5.11
C LYS A 135 10.35 1.30 -4.85
N PHE A 136 10.21 0.03 -5.20
CA PHE A 136 11.25 -0.98 -5.00
C PHE A 136 12.43 -0.86 -5.99
N ASP A 137 12.31 0.00 -7.00
CA ASP A 137 13.32 0.26 -8.04
C ASP A 137 13.90 1.68 -8.00
N GLU A 138 13.59 2.43 -6.96
CA GLU A 138 14.16 3.76 -6.78
C GLU A 138 15.68 3.65 -6.61
N HIS A 139 16.42 4.56 -7.25
CA HIS A 139 17.87 4.66 -7.11
C HIS A 139 18.24 4.84 -5.63
N LEU A 140 19.30 4.18 -5.17
CA LEU A 140 19.66 4.15 -3.75
C LEU A 140 19.77 5.56 -3.14
N ALA A 141 20.45 6.49 -3.82
CA ALA A 141 20.57 7.88 -3.37
C ALA A 141 19.19 8.58 -3.19
N ASP A 142 18.23 8.33 -4.08
CA ASP A 142 16.90 8.94 -3.99
C ASP A 142 16.07 8.30 -2.88
N ALA A 143 16.14 6.97 -2.75
CA ALA A 143 15.51 6.23 -1.65
C ALA A 143 16.06 6.68 -0.28
N TYR A 144 17.38 6.83 -0.17
CA TYR A 144 18.05 7.31 1.03
C TYR A 144 17.63 8.75 1.38
N ASN A 145 17.65 9.66 0.40
CA ASN A 145 17.28 11.06 0.63
C ASN A 145 15.84 11.21 1.17
N ILE A 146 14.90 10.39 0.69
CA ILE A 146 13.50 10.45 1.12
C ILE A 146 13.30 9.71 2.45
N ASN A 147 13.72 8.45 2.51
CA ASN A 147 13.34 7.55 3.61
C ASN A 147 14.27 7.68 4.83
N VAL A 148 15.53 8.05 4.65
CA VAL A 148 16.52 8.13 5.74
C VAL A 148 16.76 9.58 6.12
N LYS A 149 17.29 10.40 5.20
CA LYS A 149 17.55 11.83 5.46
C LYS A 149 16.26 12.59 5.82
N GLY A 150 15.15 12.29 5.14
CA GLY A 150 13.84 12.83 5.47
C GLY A 150 13.38 12.48 6.90
N THR A 151 13.57 11.23 7.33
CA THR A 151 13.28 10.79 8.70
C THR A 151 14.22 11.45 9.71
N LYS A 152 15.52 11.54 9.43
CA LYS A 152 16.49 12.29 10.27
C LYS A 152 16.07 13.75 10.47
N THR A 153 15.64 14.40 9.40
CA THR A 153 15.15 15.80 9.44
C THR A 153 13.86 15.92 10.26
N MET A 154 12.96 14.93 10.17
CA MET A 154 11.75 14.87 11.00
C MET A 154 12.07 14.70 12.49
N ILE A 155 13.05 13.85 12.83
CA ILE A 155 13.53 13.68 14.21
C ILE A 155 14.10 15.02 14.73
N GLN A 156 14.98 15.66 13.96
CA GLN A 156 15.53 16.98 14.32
C GLN A 156 14.45 18.06 14.49
N LEU A 157 13.37 18.01 13.69
CA LEU A 157 12.24 18.91 13.87
C LEU A 157 11.47 18.59 15.18
N ALA A 158 11.30 17.31 15.49
CA ALA A 158 10.62 16.83 16.68
C ALA A 158 11.37 17.19 17.98
N GLU A 159 12.70 17.19 17.97
CA GLU A 159 13.54 17.62 19.10
C GLU A 159 13.31 19.08 19.51
N LEU A 160 12.81 19.91 18.60
CA LEU A 160 12.47 21.30 18.89
C LEU A 160 11.07 21.45 19.51
N MET A 161 10.23 20.40 19.45
CA MET A 161 8.84 20.44 19.91
C MET A 161 8.72 20.15 21.41
N LYS A 162 8.58 21.20 22.21
CA LYS A 162 8.51 21.10 23.68
C LYS A 162 7.28 20.38 24.21
N GLN A 163 6.21 20.26 23.41
CA GLN A 163 4.94 19.65 23.80
C GLN A 163 4.68 18.30 23.13
N LEU A 164 5.70 17.71 22.49
CA LEU A 164 5.55 16.46 21.78
C LEU A 164 5.22 15.32 22.76
N GLN A 165 4.13 14.61 22.48
CA GLN A 165 3.63 13.49 23.27
C GLN A 165 3.78 12.15 22.55
N SER A 166 3.85 12.17 21.22
CA SER A 166 4.03 10.96 20.41
C SER A 166 4.66 11.30 19.06
N PHE A 167 5.65 10.50 18.67
CA PHE A 167 6.23 10.47 17.33
C PHE A 167 6.02 9.07 16.74
N VAL A 168 5.06 8.94 15.83
CA VAL A 168 4.83 7.67 15.14
C VAL A 168 5.62 7.62 13.85
N TYR A 169 6.46 6.58 13.71
CA TYR A 169 7.10 6.21 12.47
C TYR A 169 6.42 4.99 11.86
N VAL A 170 5.87 5.12 10.65
CA VAL A 170 5.33 3.97 9.91
C VAL A 170 6.44 3.34 9.09
N SER A 171 6.88 2.16 9.51
CA SER A 171 7.83 1.32 8.79
C SER A 171 7.09 0.27 7.97
N THR A 172 7.60 -0.96 7.91
CA THR A 172 6.97 -2.11 7.25
C THR A 172 7.42 -3.38 7.94
N ALA A 173 6.53 -4.38 8.01
CA ALA A 173 6.84 -5.71 8.53
C ALA A 173 8.01 -6.36 7.75
N TYR A 174 8.24 -5.92 6.52
CA TYR A 174 9.29 -6.45 5.64
C TYR A 174 10.63 -5.70 5.74
N SER A 175 10.80 -4.76 6.67
CA SER A 175 12.08 -4.02 6.81
C SER A 175 13.22 -5.01 7.10
N ASN A 176 12.93 -6.05 7.89
CA ASN A 176 13.85 -7.12 8.27
C ASN A 176 13.55 -8.45 7.55
N CYS A 177 13.07 -8.40 6.30
CA CYS A 177 12.69 -9.58 5.52
C CYS A 177 13.85 -10.52 5.13
N ASP A 178 15.09 -10.12 5.35
CA ASP A 178 16.29 -10.98 5.32
C ASP A 178 16.28 -12.07 6.40
N ARG A 179 15.38 -11.96 7.38
CA ARG A 179 15.13 -12.96 8.44
C ARG A 179 13.82 -13.69 8.15
N LYS A 180 13.72 -14.96 8.58
CA LYS A 180 12.47 -15.75 8.44
C LYS A 180 11.44 -15.42 9.51
N HIS A 181 11.89 -15.10 10.72
CA HIS A 181 11.05 -14.70 11.84
C HIS A 181 11.39 -13.27 12.24
N ILE A 182 10.38 -12.42 12.39
CA ILE A 182 10.53 -10.98 12.65
C ILE A 182 9.77 -10.62 13.93
N GLU A 183 10.53 -10.38 15.00
CA GLU A 183 10.03 -9.97 16.30
C GLU A 183 9.72 -8.46 16.39
N GLU A 184 8.94 -8.06 17.40
CA GLU A 184 8.61 -6.66 17.72
C GLU A 184 9.73 -5.96 18.51
N LYS A 185 10.93 -5.95 17.92
CA LYS A 185 12.12 -5.25 18.42
C LYS A 185 12.84 -4.52 17.29
N PHE A 186 13.75 -3.63 17.66
CA PHE A 186 14.70 -3.05 16.72
C PHE A 186 15.80 -4.05 16.34
N TYR A 187 16.30 -3.90 15.12
CA TYR A 187 17.42 -4.68 14.59
C TYR A 187 18.47 -3.71 14.08
N ASP A 188 19.74 -4.07 14.22
CA ASP A 188 20.82 -3.27 13.65
C ASP A 188 20.72 -3.29 12.10
N PRO A 189 20.90 -2.13 11.44
CA PRO A 189 20.93 -2.06 10.00
C PRO A 189 22.23 -2.65 9.44
N VAL A 190 22.26 -2.93 8.14
CA VAL A 190 23.49 -3.42 7.45
C VAL A 190 24.58 -2.34 7.45
N PHE A 191 24.16 -1.08 7.26
CA PHE A 191 25.00 0.10 7.33
C PHE A 191 24.29 1.15 8.19
N SER A 192 25.04 1.94 8.95
CA SER A 192 24.49 3.10 9.64
C SER A 192 24.12 4.23 8.67
N ASP A 193 23.44 5.26 9.17
CA ASP A 193 23.19 6.48 8.41
C ASP A 193 24.50 7.15 7.96
N GLU A 194 25.49 7.26 8.87
CA GLU A 194 26.81 7.85 8.63
C GLU A 194 27.61 7.08 7.57
N GLU A 195 27.59 5.75 7.63
CA GLU A 195 28.28 4.92 6.63
C GLU A 195 27.60 5.07 5.26
N THR A 196 26.27 5.08 5.23
CA THR A 196 25.50 5.17 4.00
C THR A 196 25.65 6.54 3.33
N ILE A 197 25.55 7.65 4.08
CA ILE A 197 25.77 8.99 3.52
C ILE A 197 27.20 9.15 3.00
N THR A 198 28.19 8.62 3.73
CA THR A 198 29.60 8.68 3.33
C THR A 198 29.81 7.97 2.00
N MET A 199 29.27 6.76 1.85
CA MET A 199 29.30 6.02 0.59
C MET A 199 28.62 6.81 -0.54
N LEU A 200 27.44 7.38 -0.30
CA LEU A 200 26.70 8.14 -1.31
C LEU A 200 27.41 9.43 -1.75
N GLN A 201 28.18 10.07 -0.86
CA GLN A 201 28.92 11.29 -1.16
C GLN A 201 30.19 11.04 -1.99
N HIS A 202 30.76 9.83 -1.88
CA HIS A 202 32.03 9.48 -2.53
C HIS A 202 31.86 8.47 -3.69
N SER A 203 30.63 8.31 -4.20
CA SER A 203 30.35 7.40 -5.31
C SER A 203 29.44 8.05 -6.33
N GLU A 204 29.73 7.83 -7.61
CA GLU A 204 28.89 8.28 -8.70
C GLU A 204 27.63 7.40 -8.83
N ARG A 205 26.54 7.95 -9.39
CA ARG A 205 25.27 7.22 -9.52
C ARG A 205 25.41 5.89 -10.28
N HIS A 206 26.24 5.87 -11.32
CA HIS A 206 26.45 4.65 -12.10
C HIS A 206 27.22 3.59 -11.28
N GLU A 207 28.18 3.99 -10.46
CA GLU A 207 28.97 3.09 -9.62
C GLU A 207 28.09 2.45 -8.55
N LEU A 208 27.26 3.28 -7.89
CA LEU A 208 26.25 2.80 -6.95
C LEU A 208 25.29 1.79 -7.57
N ALA A 209 24.88 2.00 -8.82
CA ALA A 209 24.03 1.04 -9.53
C ALA A 209 24.73 -0.32 -9.78
N LEU A 210 26.04 -0.32 -10.03
CA LEU A 210 26.84 -1.53 -10.21
C LEU A 210 27.07 -2.26 -8.88
N LEU A 211 27.32 -1.51 -7.81
CA LEU A 211 27.59 -2.03 -6.47
C LEU A 211 26.31 -2.37 -5.68
N LEU A 212 25.15 -1.93 -6.16
CA LEU A 212 23.87 -2.07 -5.46
C LEU A 212 23.61 -3.49 -4.91
N PRO A 213 23.84 -4.59 -5.67
CA PRO A 213 23.62 -5.94 -5.13
C PRO A 213 24.48 -6.26 -3.91
N HIS A 214 25.68 -5.69 -3.81
CA HIS A 214 26.57 -5.88 -2.66
C HIS A 214 26.19 -4.96 -1.50
N ILE A 215 25.77 -3.72 -1.79
CA ILE A 215 25.32 -2.75 -0.77
C ILE A 215 24.06 -3.26 -0.06
N LEU A 216 23.11 -3.82 -0.82
CA LEU A 216 21.88 -4.33 -0.26
C LEU A 216 22.10 -5.58 0.62
N ASP A 217 23.25 -6.26 0.50
CA ASP A 217 23.54 -7.55 1.15
C ASP A 217 22.37 -8.54 0.94
N ARG A 218 21.63 -8.90 1.99
CA ARG A 218 20.48 -9.81 1.94
C ARG A 218 19.14 -9.11 1.70
N LYS A 219 19.13 -7.77 1.64
CA LYS A 219 17.91 -6.99 1.39
C LYS A 219 17.49 -7.13 -0.06
N PRO A 220 16.19 -7.36 -0.34
CA PRO A 220 15.73 -7.56 -1.72
C PRO A 220 15.66 -6.29 -2.56
N ASN A 221 15.63 -5.11 -1.94
CA ASN A 221 15.49 -3.83 -2.63
C ASN A 221 15.89 -2.64 -1.74
N THR A 222 16.03 -1.47 -2.37
CA THR A 222 16.38 -0.20 -1.71
C THR A 222 15.35 0.25 -0.67
N TYR A 223 14.08 -0.11 -0.84
CA TYR A 223 13.02 0.24 0.12
C TYR A 223 13.22 -0.44 1.48
N THR A 224 13.37 -1.77 1.50
CA THR A 224 13.60 -2.55 2.73
C THR A 224 14.92 -2.17 3.40
N PHE A 225 15.96 -1.91 2.60
CA PHE A 225 17.26 -1.41 3.07
C PHE A 225 17.16 -0.04 3.76
N THR A 226 16.54 0.95 3.10
CA THR A 226 16.41 2.29 3.69
C THR A 226 15.48 2.33 4.89
N LYS A 227 14.44 1.48 4.94
CA LYS A 227 13.57 1.35 6.11
C LYS A 227 14.29 0.85 7.35
N THR A 228 15.29 -0.04 7.22
CA THR A 228 16.07 -0.45 8.41
C THR A 228 16.94 0.66 8.96
N ILE A 229 17.56 1.47 8.10
CA ILE A 229 18.39 2.60 8.54
C ILE A 229 17.50 3.66 9.22
N ALA A 230 16.33 3.93 8.65
CA ALA A 230 15.39 4.88 9.24
C ALA A 230 14.81 4.41 10.58
N GLU A 231 14.52 3.11 10.73
CA GLU A 231 14.17 2.54 12.05
C GLU A 231 15.29 2.72 13.07
N ASP A 232 16.55 2.60 12.64
CA ASP A 232 17.71 2.77 13.50
C ASP A 232 17.84 4.21 14.03
N LEU A 233 17.68 5.20 13.15
CA LEU A 233 17.61 6.61 13.57
C LEU A 233 16.48 6.87 14.57
N VAL A 234 15.31 6.25 14.37
CA VAL A 234 14.18 6.36 15.30
C VAL A 234 14.53 5.70 16.65
N ARG A 235 15.20 4.54 16.63
CA ARG A 235 15.69 3.86 17.84
C ARG A 235 16.64 4.76 18.63
N GLU A 236 17.61 5.39 17.97
CA GLU A 236 18.58 6.28 18.64
C GLU A 236 17.88 7.47 19.33
N SER A 237 16.84 8.02 18.71
CA SER A 237 16.06 9.12 19.28
C SER A 237 15.10 8.71 20.42
N SER A 238 14.90 7.40 20.65
CA SER A 238 13.95 6.90 21.65
C SER A 238 14.31 7.24 23.10
N GLY A 239 15.57 7.59 23.37
CA GLY A 239 16.05 8.00 24.68
C GLY A 239 15.51 9.37 25.14
N HIS A 240 15.11 10.24 24.21
CA HIS A 240 14.63 11.60 24.50
C HIS A 240 13.37 12.02 23.76
N LEU A 241 12.89 11.23 22.78
CA LEU A 241 11.62 11.44 22.10
C LEU A 241 10.62 10.32 22.39
N PRO A 242 9.30 10.63 22.44
CA PRO A 242 8.25 9.64 22.64
C PRO A 242 7.95 8.87 21.34
N VAL A 243 8.94 8.16 20.82
CA VAL A 243 8.83 7.46 19.53
C VAL A 243 8.03 6.17 19.64
N VAL A 244 7.39 5.79 18.53
CA VAL A 244 6.78 4.49 18.31
C VAL A 244 6.89 4.10 16.84
N VAL A 245 7.18 2.83 16.57
CA VAL A 245 7.30 2.25 15.24
C VAL A 245 6.15 1.29 15.02
N VAL A 246 5.39 1.50 13.95
CA VAL A 246 4.37 0.56 13.49
C VAL A 246 4.82 -0.04 12.16
N ARG A 247 4.87 -1.37 12.09
CA ARG A 247 5.31 -2.17 10.95
C ARG A 247 4.11 -2.88 10.32
N PRO A 248 3.37 -2.22 9.40
CA PRO A 248 2.32 -2.89 8.65
C PRO A 248 2.89 -3.91 7.65
N SER A 249 2.15 -5.00 7.40
CA SER A 249 2.41 -5.88 6.25
C SER A 249 1.83 -5.30 4.96
N VAL A 250 1.41 -6.13 3.98
CA VAL A 250 0.86 -5.62 2.73
C VAL A 250 -0.51 -5.00 3.00
N ILE A 251 -0.56 -3.67 2.94
CA ILE A 251 -1.78 -2.92 3.22
C ILE A 251 -2.76 -3.07 2.06
N MET A 252 -3.92 -3.62 2.36
CA MET A 252 -4.99 -3.89 1.41
C MET A 252 -6.12 -2.84 1.53
N PRO A 253 -7.02 -2.73 0.53
CA PRO A 253 -8.20 -1.88 0.61
C PRO A 253 -8.96 -2.01 1.93
N THR A 254 -9.68 -0.96 2.33
CA THR A 254 -10.40 -0.94 3.61
C THR A 254 -11.39 -2.11 3.75
N LEU A 255 -11.47 -2.69 4.94
CA LEU A 255 -12.45 -3.74 5.25
C LEU A 255 -13.82 -3.14 5.56
N LYS A 256 -13.88 -2.07 6.35
CA LYS A 256 -15.12 -1.48 6.87
C LYS A 256 -15.15 0.03 6.74
N GLU A 257 -14.08 0.74 7.12
CA GLU A 257 -14.11 2.19 7.27
C GLU A 257 -13.17 2.96 6.32
N PRO A 258 -13.53 4.17 5.86
CA PRO A 258 -14.83 4.84 6.04
C PRO A 258 -15.99 4.15 5.34
N PHE A 259 -15.68 3.37 4.32
CA PHE A 259 -16.53 2.38 3.67
C PHE A 259 -15.62 1.25 3.16
N PRO A 260 -16.14 0.03 2.94
CA PRO A 260 -15.35 -1.09 2.42
C PRO A 260 -14.75 -0.80 1.05
N TYR A 261 -13.69 -1.52 0.67
CA TYR A 261 -13.09 -1.52 -0.68
C TYR A 261 -12.37 -0.24 -1.10
N TYR A 262 -12.19 0.74 -0.23
CA TYR A 262 -11.49 1.96 -0.62
C TYR A 262 -9.99 1.67 -0.80
N SER A 263 -9.45 2.07 -1.95
CA SER A 263 -8.02 2.16 -2.18
C SER A 263 -7.71 3.20 -3.24
N ASN A 264 -6.68 4.01 -2.99
CA ASN A 264 -6.08 4.90 -3.99
C ASN A 264 -4.65 4.45 -4.37
N ASP A 265 -4.21 3.28 -3.90
CA ASP A 265 -2.90 2.72 -4.22
C ASP A 265 -2.91 1.98 -5.56
N LYS A 266 -2.32 2.64 -6.56
CA LYS A 266 -2.20 2.17 -7.94
C LYS A 266 -1.05 1.19 -8.18
N ASN A 267 -0.24 0.89 -7.17
CA ASN A 267 0.90 -0.05 -7.26
C ASN A 267 0.78 -1.23 -6.27
N SER A 268 -0.40 -1.46 -5.70
CA SER A 268 -0.68 -2.55 -4.76
C SER A 268 -0.72 -3.94 -5.43
N VAL A 269 -0.69 -5.02 -4.63
CA VAL A 269 -0.90 -6.42 -5.09
C VAL A 269 -2.22 -6.56 -5.87
N LEU A 270 -3.24 -5.77 -5.54
CA LEU A 270 -4.50 -5.73 -6.28
C LEU A 270 -4.30 -5.32 -7.75
N SER A 271 -3.30 -4.49 -8.05
CA SER A 271 -2.99 -4.08 -9.43
C SER A 271 -2.49 -5.25 -10.29
N ILE A 272 -1.83 -6.24 -9.69
CA ILE A 272 -1.43 -7.49 -10.34
C ILE A 272 -2.69 -8.30 -10.70
N ALA A 273 -3.60 -8.44 -9.74
CA ALA A 273 -4.86 -9.16 -9.93
C ALA A 273 -5.76 -8.48 -10.98
N VAL A 274 -5.81 -7.14 -11.01
CA VAL A 274 -6.53 -6.39 -12.03
C VAL A 274 -5.88 -6.56 -13.41
N GLY A 275 -4.55 -6.43 -13.49
CA GLY A 275 -3.82 -6.69 -14.73
C GLY A 275 -4.17 -8.05 -15.30
N ALA A 276 -4.29 -9.05 -14.42
CA ALA A 276 -4.71 -10.39 -14.80
C ALA A 276 -6.19 -10.48 -15.22
N GLY A 277 -7.07 -9.81 -14.48
CA GLY A 277 -8.50 -9.76 -14.78
C GLY A 277 -8.84 -9.07 -16.11
N VAL A 278 -8.03 -8.10 -16.56
CA VAL A 278 -8.20 -7.47 -17.89
C VAL A 278 -7.50 -8.20 -19.03
N GLY A 279 -6.81 -9.31 -18.71
CA GLY A 279 -6.07 -10.11 -19.68
C GLY A 279 -4.73 -9.51 -20.11
N LEU A 280 -4.24 -8.47 -19.41
CA LEU A 280 -2.92 -7.85 -19.66
C LEU A 280 -1.80 -8.56 -18.90
N LEU A 281 -2.08 -9.21 -17.78
CA LEU A 281 -1.14 -10.10 -17.10
C LEU A 281 -1.65 -11.53 -17.29
N ARG A 282 -0.79 -12.41 -17.75
CA ARG A 282 -1.15 -13.79 -18.12
C ARG A 282 -0.27 -14.84 -17.49
N VAL A 283 0.90 -14.42 -17.03
CA VAL A 283 1.89 -15.26 -16.39
C VAL A 283 2.46 -14.46 -15.24
N VAL A 284 2.51 -15.04 -14.05
CA VAL A 284 3.18 -14.44 -12.89
C VAL A 284 4.05 -15.50 -12.23
N SER A 285 5.17 -15.05 -11.68
CA SER A 285 6.06 -15.94 -10.93
C SER A 285 5.69 -15.92 -9.46
N CYS A 286 5.32 -17.08 -8.92
CA CYS A 286 4.85 -17.25 -7.55
C CYS A 286 5.10 -18.69 -7.11
N ALA A 287 5.60 -18.88 -5.89
CA ALA A 287 5.64 -20.19 -5.25
C ALA A 287 4.22 -20.64 -4.86
N ASN A 288 3.89 -21.91 -5.09
CA ASN A 288 2.54 -22.41 -4.83
C ASN A 288 2.17 -22.37 -3.35
N ASP A 289 3.15 -22.47 -2.45
CA ASP A 289 3.00 -22.40 -1.01
C ASP A 289 3.21 -20.99 -0.44
N ASN A 290 3.32 -19.96 -1.29
CA ASN A 290 3.50 -18.59 -0.85
C ASN A 290 2.27 -18.08 -0.09
N ARG A 291 2.54 -17.56 1.10
CA ARG A 291 1.59 -16.98 2.03
C ARG A 291 1.82 -15.48 2.07
N LEU A 292 0.86 -14.73 1.54
CA LEU A 292 0.91 -13.28 1.54
C LEU A 292 0.33 -12.76 2.86
N ASP A 293 1.16 -12.08 3.65
CA ASP A 293 0.68 -11.40 4.85
C ASP A 293 0.07 -10.04 4.46
N MET A 294 -1.23 -9.92 4.72
CA MET A 294 -2.06 -8.76 4.35
C MET A 294 -2.73 -8.16 5.58
N ILE A 295 -2.91 -6.83 5.59
CA ILE A 295 -3.62 -6.11 6.63
C ILE A 295 -4.58 -5.09 5.98
N PRO A 296 -5.86 -5.02 6.37
CA PRO A 296 -6.75 -3.96 5.87
C PRO A 296 -6.27 -2.56 6.27
N GLY A 297 -6.46 -1.60 5.36
CA GLY A 297 -5.99 -0.22 5.57
C GLY A 297 -6.60 0.46 6.80
N ASP A 298 -7.88 0.23 7.08
CA ASP A 298 -8.58 0.77 8.25
C ASP A 298 -8.06 0.19 9.57
N MET A 299 -7.77 -1.11 9.62
CA MET A 299 -7.15 -1.73 10.79
C MET A 299 -5.72 -1.22 11.02
N THR A 300 -4.97 -1.00 9.94
CA THR A 300 -3.63 -0.39 10.01
C THR A 300 -3.70 1.00 10.63
N VAL A 301 -4.65 1.84 10.19
CA VAL A 301 -4.87 3.18 10.73
C VAL A 301 -5.26 3.13 12.20
N ASN A 302 -6.15 2.22 12.58
CA ASN A 302 -6.57 2.06 13.97
C ASN A 302 -5.39 1.65 14.88
N CYS A 303 -4.55 0.71 14.42
CA CYS A 303 -3.34 0.32 15.14
C CYS A 303 -2.35 1.50 15.30
N ILE A 304 -2.17 2.34 14.26
CA ILE A 304 -1.32 3.53 14.32
C ILE A 304 -1.81 4.52 15.38
N LEU A 305 -3.11 4.81 15.40
CA LEU A 305 -3.70 5.75 16.35
C LEU A 305 -3.66 5.22 17.79
N ALA A 306 -3.96 3.94 17.98
CA ALA A 306 -3.87 3.29 19.28
C ALA A 306 -2.42 3.23 19.80
N ALA A 307 -1.44 2.93 18.94
CA ALA A 307 -0.03 2.89 19.32
C ALA A 307 0.48 4.29 19.73
N SER A 308 0.05 5.34 19.01
CA SER A 308 0.34 6.73 19.39
C SER A 308 -0.22 7.10 20.75
N TRP A 309 -1.48 6.71 21.02
CA TRP A 309 -2.11 6.93 22.32
C TRP A 309 -1.36 6.19 23.43
N SER A 310 -1.11 4.89 23.26
CA SER A 310 -0.41 4.07 24.26
C SER A 310 0.97 4.62 24.58
N ARG A 311 1.70 5.15 23.60
CA ARG A 311 3.01 5.76 23.82
C ARG A 311 2.92 7.05 24.63
N ALA A 312 1.90 7.87 24.39
CA ALA A 312 1.71 9.13 25.09
C ALA A 312 1.27 8.95 26.55
N VAL A 313 0.50 7.89 26.86
CA VAL A 313 -0.01 7.63 28.22
C VAL A 313 0.95 6.78 29.07
N SER A 314 1.90 6.08 28.45
CA SER A 314 2.86 5.22 29.16
C SER A 314 4.26 5.31 28.57
N SER A 315 5.22 5.75 29.39
CA SER A 315 6.65 5.77 29.04
C SER A 315 7.23 4.37 28.80
N ASP A 316 6.62 3.35 29.41
CA ASP A 316 7.03 1.94 29.31
C ASP A 316 6.30 1.19 28.19
N ALA A 317 5.47 1.89 27.40
CA ALA A 317 4.82 1.29 26.26
C ALA A 317 5.86 0.71 25.28
N PRO A 318 5.59 -0.47 24.69
CA PRO A 318 6.44 -1.02 23.66
C PRO A 318 6.67 -0.02 22.53
N LEU A 319 7.90 -0.02 21.98
CA LEU A 319 8.30 0.91 20.94
C LEU A 319 8.01 0.38 19.54
N VAL A 320 7.80 -0.92 19.36
CA VAL A 320 7.64 -1.56 18.04
C VAL A 320 6.40 -2.44 18.03
N TYR A 321 5.56 -2.26 17.01
CA TYR A 321 4.32 -3.01 16.80
C TYR A 321 4.30 -3.60 15.38
N ASN A 322 4.17 -4.92 15.26
CA ASN A 322 3.96 -5.60 13.99
C ASN A 322 2.46 -5.68 13.69
N CYS A 323 1.97 -4.79 12.81
CA CYS A 323 0.56 -4.73 12.41
C CYS A 323 0.34 -5.63 11.17
N VAL A 324 0.09 -6.92 11.41
CA VAL A 324 0.16 -7.97 10.37
C VAL A 324 -1.06 -8.90 10.37
N GLY A 325 -1.27 -9.55 9.23
CA GLY A 325 -2.26 -10.58 8.91
C GLY A 325 -1.91 -12.01 9.38
N HIS A 326 -0.74 -12.18 10.01
CA HIS A 326 -0.04 -13.46 10.14
C HIS A 326 -0.86 -14.62 10.71
N GLU A 327 -1.85 -14.33 11.55
CA GLU A 327 -2.69 -15.32 12.19
C GLU A 327 -3.76 -15.93 11.26
N SER A 328 -3.89 -15.40 10.04
CA SER A 328 -4.76 -15.93 8.99
C SER A 328 -4.15 -15.70 7.59
N PRO A 329 -2.97 -16.28 7.31
CA PRO A 329 -2.23 -15.95 6.12
C PRO A 329 -2.86 -16.62 4.88
N THR A 330 -3.15 -15.81 3.87
CA THR A 330 -3.76 -16.27 2.61
C THR A 330 -2.72 -16.86 1.69
N GLN A 331 -3.04 -18.00 1.05
CA GLN A 331 -2.25 -18.44 -0.11
C GLN A 331 -2.46 -17.48 -1.27
N MET A 332 -1.37 -16.97 -1.85
CA MET A 332 -1.43 -15.99 -2.93
C MET A 332 -2.24 -16.51 -4.13
N THR A 333 -2.11 -17.80 -4.45
CA THR A 333 -2.87 -18.48 -5.51
C THR A 333 -4.38 -18.39 -5.26
N HIS A 334 -4.83 -18.66 -4.03
CA HIS A 334 -6.22 -18.57 -3.63
C HIS A 334 -6.80 -17.15 -3.73
N LEU A 335 -6.01 -16.14 -3.32
CA LEU A 335 -6.38 -14.74 -3.48
C LEU A 335 -6.57 -14.38 -4.96
N MET A 336 -5.60 -14.73 -5.80
CA MET A 336 -5.63 -14.44 -7.23
C MET A 336 -6.81 -15.13 -7.92
N GLU A 337 -7.04 -16.41 -7.64
CA GLU A 337 -8.18 -17.16 -8.18
C GLU A 337 -9.53 -16.54 -7.80
N THR A 338 -9.67 -16.13 -6.53
CA THR A 338 -10.91 -15.52 -6.04
C THR A 338 -11.15 -14.17 -6.71
N VAL A 339 -10.15 -13.29 -6.74
CA VAL A 339 -10.28 -11.97 -7.39
C VAL A 339 -10.55 -12.12 -8.89
N LEU A 340 -9.87 -13.04 -9.58
CA LEU A 340 -10.10 -13.30 -11.01
C LEU A 340 -11.50 -13.80 -11.31
N ARG A 341 -12.09 -14.62 -10.42
CA ARG A 341 -13.49 -15.08 -10.55
C ARG A 341 -14.45 -13.89 -10.58
N PHE A 342 -14.33 -12.98 -9.62
CA PHE A 342 -15.16 -11.77 -9.56
C PHE A 342 -14.95 -10.84 -10.76
N LEU A 343 -13.69 -10.66 -11.19
CA LEU A 343 -13.40 -9.86 -12.37
C LEU A 343 -13.98 -10.47 -13.66
N ASN A 344 -13.98 -11.80 -13.76
CA ASN A 344 -14.62 -12.51 -14.87
C ASN A 344 -16.16 -12.38 -14.84
N GLU A 345 -16.79 -12.28 -13.68
CA GLU A 345 -18.22 -11.97 -13.57
C GLU A 345 -18.53 -10.53 -14.03
N ALA A 346 -17.63 -9.58 -13.71
CA ALA A 346 -17.77 -8.17 -14.06
C ALA A 346 -17.27 -7.81 -15.47
N LYS A 347 -16.72 -8.75 -16.25
CA LYS A 347 -16.03 -8.46 -17.52
C LYS A 347 -16.89 -7.77 -18.58
N GLU A 348 -18.20 -8.02 -18.58
CA GLU A 348 -19.14 -7.40 -19.51
C GLU A 348 -19.48 -5.95 -19.14
N GLN A 349 -19.11 -5.50 -17.94
CA GLN A 349 -19.43 -4.19 -17.38
C GLN A 349 -18.30 -3.18 -17.57
N THR A 350 -17.20 -3.56 -18.23
CA THR A 350 -16.05 -2.68 -18.47
C THR A 350 -15.63 -2.68 -19.94
N ASP A 351 -15.19 -1.52 -20.43
CA ASP A 351 -14.57 -1.36 -21.74
C ASP A 351 -13.04 -1.57 -21.70
N GLN A 352 -12.47 -1.73 -20.51
CA GLN A 352 -11.03 -1.87 -20.25
C GLN A 352 -10.49 -3.27 -20.57
N MET A 353 -11.37 -4.25 -20.88
CA MET A 353 -10.93 -5.58 -21.29
C MET A 353 -10.04 -5.52 -22.53
N VAL A 354 -8.85 -6.11 -22.41
CA VAL A 354 -7.88 -6.28 -23.49
C VAL A 354 -7.86 -7.73 -23.96
N TRP A 355 -7.93 -8.68 -23.02
CA TRP A 355 -8.03 -10.12 -23.31
C TRP A 355 -8.97 -10.83 -22.35
N LEU A 356 -9.15 -12.14 -22.55
CA LEU A 356 -9.89 -12.97 -21.60
C LEU A 356 -9.08 -13.12 -20.30
N PRO A 357 -9.74 -13.03 -19.13
CA PRO A 357 -9.08 -13.19 -17.84
C PRO A 357 -8.52 -14.60 -17.71
N HIS A 358 -7.20 -14.73 -17.70
CA HIS A 358 -6.52 -15.98 -17.44
C HIS A 358 -5.10 -15.71 -16.95
N LEU A 359 -4.76 -16.31 -15.80
CA LEU A 359 -3.46 -16.18 -15.17
C LEU A 359 -2.86 -17.57 -14.96
N ILE A 360 -1.61 -17.73 -15.40
CA ILE A 360 -0.78 -18.90 -15.15
C ILE A 360 0.24 -18.53 -14.08
N THR A 361 0.32 -19.30 -13.00
CA THR A 361 1.38 -19.18 -12.00
C THR A 361 2.50 -20.16 -12.33
N VAL A 362 3.75 -19.69 -12.26
CA VAL A 362 4.94 -20.52 -12.52
C VAL A 362 6.05 -20.28 -11.52
N GLU A 363 6.65 -21.37 -11.03
CA GLU A 363 7.82 -21.29 -10.16
C GLU A 363 9.13 -21.21 -10.97
N ASN A 364 9.17 -21.96 -12.08
CA ASN A 364 10.35 -22.11 -12.90
C ASN A 364 10.61 -20.86 -13.77
N THR A 365 11.82 -20.31 -13.67
CA THR A 365 12.25 -19.09 -14.38
C THR A 365 12.28 -19.26 -15.90
N PHE A 366 12.65 -20.44 -16.41
CA PHE A 366 12.62 -20.72 -17.84
C PHE A 366 11.17 -20.71 -18.36
N CYS A 367 10.25 -21.40 -17.66
CA CYS A 367 8.83 -21.37 -17.99
C CYS A 367 8.26 -19.94 -17.95
N LEU A 368 8.64 -19.13 -16.95
CA LEU A 368 8.27 -17.73 -16.88
C LEU A 368 8.69 -16.96 -18.13
N TYR A 369 9.97 -17.01 -18.51
CA TYR A 369 10.45 -16.26 -19.68
C TYR A 369 9.85 -16.77 -20.99
N PHE A 370 9.75 -18.08 -21.16
CA PHE A 370 9.14 -18.69 -22.34
C PHE A 370 7.67 -18.29 -22.49
N LEU A 371 6.88 -18.39 -21.42
CA LEU A 371 5.47 -18.01 -21.44
C LEU A 371 5.28 -16.49 -21.53
N SER A 372 6.12 -15.68 -20.88
CA SER A 372 6.09 -14.21 -21.02
C SER A 372 6.42 -13.77 -22.45
N TYR A 373 7.36 -14.45 -23.12
CA TYR A 373 7.64 -14.21 -24.54
C TYR A 373 6.39 -14.48 -25.39
N LEU A 374 5.76 -15.63 -25.20
CA LEU A 374 4.61 -16.09 -25.98
C LEU A 374 3.31 -15.32 -25.69
N LEU A 375 3.04 -15.01 -24.42
CA LEU A 375 1.75 -14.49 -23.95
C LEU A 375 1.77 -12.99 -23.67
N HIS A 376 2.93 -12.35 -23.56
CA HIS A 376 3.06 -10.89 -23.39
C HIS A 376 3.79 -10.22 -24.54
N LEU A 377 5.03 -10.63 -24.84
CA LEU A 377 5.87 -9.92 -25.82
C LEU A 377 5.33 -10.03 -27.25
N LEU A 378 5.07 -11.25 -27.74
CA LEU A 378 4.56 -11.47 -29.09
C LEU A 378 3.20 -10.79 -29.31
N PRO A 379 2.17 -10.96 -28.43
CA PRO A 379 0.92 -10.24 -28.55
C PRO A 379 1.12 -8.73 -28.42
N GLY A 380 2.01 -8.29 -27.53
CA GLY A 380 2.34 -6.87 -27.36
C GLY A 380 2.90 -6.23 -28.63
N LEU A 381 3.79 -6.93 -29.35
CA LEU A 381 4.32 -6.45 -30.64
C LEU A 381 3.20 -6.36 -31.68
N PHE A 382 2.35 -7.39 -31.78
CA PHE A 382 1.21 -7.39 -32.68
C PHE A 382 0.25 -6.22 -32.39
N PHE A 383 -0.17 -6.05 -31.13
CA PHE A 383 -1.05 -4.96 -30.73
C PHE A 383 -0.42 -3.60 -30.95
N SER A 384 0.88 -3.44 -30.69
CA SER A 384 1.55 -2.16 -30.93
C SER A 384 1.76 -1.83 -32.41
N LEU A 385 1.89 -2.83 -33.28
CA LEU A 385 1.83 -2.64 -34.73
C LEU A 385 0.42 -2.21 -35.16
N ALA A 386 -0.63 -2.85 -34.63
CA ALA A 386 -2.02 -2.46 -34.88
C ALA A 386 -2.34 -1.05 -34.37
N GLU A 387 -1.87 -0.68 -33.17
CA GLU A 387 -1.97 0.68 -32.62
C GLU A 387 -1.35 1.70 -33.59
N ARG A 388 -0.14 1.42 -34.10
CA ARG A 388 0.53 2.30 -35.07
C ARG A 388 -0.22 2.38 -36.40
N TYR A 389 -0.71 1.27 -36.93
CA TYR A 389 -1.52 1.23 -38.15
C TYR A 389 -2.79 2.08 -38.01
N LEU A 390 -3.38 2.12 -36.82
CA LEU A 390 -4.55 2.94 -36.47
C LEU A 390 -4.19 4.39 -36.06
N ASN A 391 -2.95 4.84 -36.26
CA ASN A 391 -2.44 6.15 -35.82
C ASN A 391 -2.62 6.43 -34.32
N ARG A 392 -2.58 5.37 -33.49
CA ARG A 392 -2.62 5.46 -32.03
C ARG A 392 -1.22 5.34 -31.45
N LYS A 393 -1.01 5.93 -30.27
CA LYS A 393 0.24 5.78 -29.52
C LYS A 393 0.34 4.32 -29.03
N PRO A 394 1.48 3.64 -29.21
CA PRO A 394 1.63 2.25 -28.78
C PRO A 394 1.73 2.18 -27.24
N MET A 395 0.63 1.86 -26.57
CA MET A 395 0.54 1.86 -25.11
C MET A 395 0.71 0.46 -24.53
N ILE A 396 0.27 -0.58 -25.24
CA ILE A 396 0.29 -1.96 -24.73
C ILE A 396 1.73 -2.43 -24.42
N MET A 397 2.70 -2.14 -25.29
CA MET A 397 4.11 -2.49 -25.03
C MET A 397 4.67 -1.77 -23.79
N LYS A 398 4.24 -0.54 -23.51
CA LYS A 398 4.66 0.18 -22.30
C LYS A 398 4.10 -0.51 -21.05
N ILE A 399 2.86 -0.98 -21.11
CA ILE A 399 2.22 -1.71 -20.01
C ILE A 399 2.93 -3.05 -19.76
N TYR A 400 3.20 -3.84 -20.81
CA TYR A 400 3.91 -5.11 -20.66
C TYR A 400 5.31 -4.94 -20.08
N ARG A 401 6.06 -3.91 -20.51
CA ARG A 401 7.37 -3.58 -19.90
C ARG A 401 7.24 -3.27 -18.41
N LYS A 402 6.23 -2.49 -18.01
CA LYS A 402 5.96 -2.17 -16.60
C LYS A 402 5.59 -3.42 -15.80
N LEU A 403 4.73 -4.29 -16.33
CA LEU A 403 4.30 -5.54 -15.68
C LEU A 403 5.48 -6.52 -15.51
N PHE A 404 6.30 -6.68 -16.55
CA PHE A 404 7.49 -7.52 -16.48
C PHE A 404 8.47 -7.02 -15.41
N PHE A 405 8.70 -5.71 -15.36
CA PHE A 405 9.53 -5.10 -14.34
C PHE A 405 8.96 -5.35 -12.93
N LEU A 406 7.67 -5.04 -12.71
CA LEU A 406 6.99 -5.31 -11.44
C LEU A 406 7.14 -6.78 -11.01
N SER A 407 6.98 -7.74 -11.93
CA SER A 407 7.11 -9.17 -11.64
C SER A 407 8.51 -9.58 -11.14
N LYS A 408 9.57 -8.92 -11.64
CA LYS A 408 10.93 -9.13 -11.14
C LYS A 408 11.09 -8.56 -9.74
N THR A 409 10.57 -7.35 -9.54
CA THR A 409 10.80 -6.60 -8.30
C THR A 409 10.05 -7.19 -7.10
N VAL A 410 8.88 -7.79 -7.32
CA VAL A 410 8.13 -8.48 -6.25
C VAL A 410 8.56 -9.94 -6.04
N ARG A 411 9.39 -10.50 -6.93
CA ARG A 411 9.72 -11.95 -6.94
C ARG A 411 10.22 -12.44 -5.58
N TYR A 412 11.06 -11.68 -4.89
CA TYR A 412 11.55 -12.08 -3.57
C TYR A 412 10.41 -12.37 -2.58
N PHE A 413 9.37 -11.53 -2.58
CA PHE A 413 8.19 -11.68 -1.72
C PHE A 413 7.26 -12.81 -2.18
N MET A 414 7.23 -13.11 -3.48
CA MET A 414 6.41 -14.18 -4.04
C MET A 414 6.98 -15.59 -3.81
N PHE A 415 8.22 -15.69 -3.30
CA PHE A 415 8.96 -16.95 -3.08
C PHE A 415 9.44 -17.12 -1.63
N ASN A 416 9.10 -16.19 -0.74
CA ASN A 416 9.46 -16.27 0.67
C ASN A 416 8.22 -16.12 1.54
N ASN A 417 8.26 -16.81 2.68
CA ASN A 417 7.25 -16.76 3.73
C ASN A 417 7.93 -16.28 5.01
N TRP A 418 7.18 -15.54 5.81
CA TRP A 418 7.63 -14.97 7.08
C TRP A 418 6.69 -15.32 8.21
N SER A 419 7.25 -15.35 9.42
CA SER A 419 6.47 -15.32 10.65
C SER A 419 6.80 -14.09 11.48
N PHE A 420 5.81 -13.62 12.24
CA PHE A 420 5.89 -12.37 12.98
C PHE A 420 5.49 -12.61 14.43
N THR A 421 6.26 -12.06 15.37
CA THR A 421 5.78 -11.86 16.75
C THR A 421 4.80 -10.69 16.74
N THR A 422 3.71 -10.79 17.50
CA THR A 422 2.65 -9.77 17.59
C THR A 422 2.19 -9.53 19.02
N ASP A 423 3.01 -9.88 20.02
CA ASP A 423 2.67 -9.81 21.44
C ASP A 423 2.39 -8.38 21.91
N ASN A 424 3.17 -7.39 21.48
CA ASN A 424 2.95 -5.98 21.75
C ASN A 424 1.67 -5.48 21.08
N THR A 425 1.44 -5.85 19.82
CA THR A 425 0.23 -5.50 19.07
C THR A 425 -1.04 -6.08 19.71
N LYS A 426 -0.99 -7.35 20.14
CA LYS A 426 -2.06 -7.99 20.90
C LYS A 426 -2.29 -7.34 22.24
N SER A 427 -1.21 -7.07 22.99
CA SER A 427 -1.27 -6.39 24.28
C SER A 427 -1.93 -5.01 24.14
N LEU A 428 -1.59 -4.26 23.09
CA LEU A 428 -2.23 -2.99 22.77
C LEU A 428 -3.73 -3.14 22.50
N LEU A 429 -4.15 -4.12 21.71
CA LEU A 429 -5.57 -4.43 21.47
C LEU A 429 -6.31 -4.77 22.77
N PHE A 430 -5.68 -5.55 23.65
CA PHE A 430 -6.28 -5.93 24.93
C PHE A 430 -6.45 -4.76 25.90
N LYS A 431 -5.58 -3.75 25.83
CA LYS A 431 -5.67 -2.52 26.63
C LYS A 431 -6.85 -1.63 26.23
N LEU A 432 -7.39 -1.75 25.02
CA LEU A 432 -8.50 -0.92 24.58
C LEU A 432 -9.75 -1.21 25.40
N ASN A 433 -10.39 -0.15 25.90
CA ASN A 433 -11.69 -0.23 26.54
C ASN A 433 -12.80 -0.53 25.50
N ALA A 434 -14.03 -0.79 25.96
CA ALA A 434 -15.12 -1.19 25.06
C ALA A 434 -15.40 -0.16 23.96
N ARG A 435 -15.37 1.14 24.30
CA ARG A 435 -15.59 2.22 23.34
C ARG A 435 -14.43 2.36 22.36
N ASP A 436 -13.19 2.25 22.82
CA ASP A 436 -12.01 2.29 21.97
C ASP A 436 -11.97 1.09 21.02
N ARG A 437 -12.38 -0.11 21.45
CA ARG A 437 -12.51 -1.27 20.56
C ARG A 437 -13.55 -1.05 19.47
N GLU A 438 -14.67 -0.40 19.76
CA GLU A 438 -15.68 -0.11 18.75
C GLU A 438 -15.16 0.88 17.69
N LEU A 439 -14.41 1.89 18.12
CA LEU A 439 -13.96 2.98 17.27
C LEU A 439 -12.62 2.71 16.59
N PHE A 440 -11.72 1.97 17.22
CA PHE A 440 -10.33 1.76 16.78
C PHE A 440 -9.99 0.27 16.77
N ASP A 441 -10.92 -0.59 16.34
CA ASP A 441 -10.64 -2.04 16.22
C ASP A 441 -9.54 -2.31 15.18
N PHE A 442 -8.61 -3.19 15.54
CA PHE A 442 -7.63 -3.77 14.63
C PHE A 442 -7.41 -5.25 14.94
N ASN A 443 -8.42 -5.93 15.51
CA ASN A 443 -8.39 -7.36 15.76
C ASN A 443 -8.43 -8.18 14.47
N ILE A 444 -7.28 -8.59 13.96
CA ILE A 444 -7.18 -9.33 12.70
C ILE A 444 -7.90 -10.69 12.72
N MET A 445 -8.09 -11.27 13.91
CA MET A 445 -8.79 -12.54 14.09
C MET A 445 -10.31 -12.43 13.89
N SER A 446 -10.87 -11.21 13.88
CA SER A 446 -12.29 -10.99 13.62
C SER A 446 -12.63 -10.95 12.13
N VAL A 447 -11.62 -10.95 11.25
CA VAL A 447 -11.80 -10.77 9.81
C VAL A 447 -12.31 -12.06 9.16
N ASP A 448 -13.47 -11.98 8.52
CA ASP A 448 -13.92 -12.98 7.57
C ASP A 448 -13.17 -12.81 6.25
N TRP A 449 -12.09 -13.57 6.12
CA TRP A 449 -11.19 -13.53 4.98
C TRP A 449 -11.85 -13.90 3.66
N MET A 450 -12.80 -14.84 3.66
CA MET A 450 -13.48 -15.23 2.43
C MET A 450 -14.35 -14.09 1.91
N ASN A 451 -15.12 -13.46 2.80
CA ASN A 451 -15.87 -12.26 2.46
C ASN A 451 -14.94 -11.12 2.04
N TYR A 452 -13.80 -10.95 2.72
CA TYR A 452 -12.83 -9.93 2.36
C TYR A 452 -12.18 -10.15 0.98
N TYR A 453 -11.90 -11.39 0.54
CA TYR A 453 -11.42 -11.62 -0.83
C TYR A 453 -12.48 -11.30 -1.88
N CYS A 454 -13.74 -11.65 -1.60
CA CYS A 454 -14.86 -11.25 -2.46
C CYS A 454 -14.93 -9.72 -2.57
N PHE A 455 -14.62 -9.05 -1.46
CA PHE A 455 -14.58 -7.61 -1.39
C PHE A 455 -13.49 -7.00 -2.27
N LEU A 456 -12.28 -7.57 -2.22
CA LEU A 456 -11.18 -7.16 -3.08
C LEU A 456 -11.50 -7.35 -4.58
N GLY A 457 -12.22 -8.41 -4.94
CA GLY A 457 -12.73 -8.61 -6.31
C GLY A 457 -13.63 -7.46 -6.79
N ARG A 458 -14.53 -6.98 -5.92
CA ARG A 458 -15.39 -5.82 -6.21
C ARG A 458 -14.61 -4.52 -6.28
N CYS A 459 -13.66 -4.31 -5.37
CA CYS A 459 -12.73 -3.17 -5.38
C CYS A 459 -12.02 -3.05 -6.74
N ALA A 460 -11.48 -4.17 -7.23
CA ALA A 460 -10.79 -4.25 -8.51
C ALA A 460 -11.70 -3.82 -9.67
N GLY A 461 -12.94 -4.30 -9.71
CA GLY A 461 -13.93 -3.90 -10.71
C GLY A 461 -14.38 -2.44 -10.61
N LEU A 462 -14.61 -1.94 -9.40
CA LEU A 462 -15.08 -0.58 -9.13
C LEU A 462 -14.02 0.47 -9.43
N TYR A 463 -12.88 0.40 -8.74
CA TYR A 463 -11.89 1.48 -8.74
C TYR A 463 -10.90 1.40 -9.89
N VAL A 464 -10.55 0.18 -10.31
CA VAL A 464 -9.51 0.00 -11.33
C VAL A 464 -10.11 -0.15 -12.72
N LEU A 465 -11.28 -0.80 -12.83
CA LEU A 465 -11.98 -0.98 -14.12
C LEU A 465 -13.09 0.03 -14.38
N LYS A 466 -13.45 0.85 -13.37
CA LYS A 466 -14.57 1.81 -13.43
C LYS A 466 -15.91 1.17 -13.83
N ALA A 467 -16.06 -0.14 -13.59
CA ALA A 467 -17.14 -0.93 -14.16
C ALA A 467 -18.54 -0.54 -13.66
N TYR A 468 -18.63 0.18 -12.52
CA TYR A 468 -19.90 0.58 -11.92
C TYR A 468 -20.07 2.10 -11.74
N GLU A 469 -19.18 2.94 -12.30
CA GLU A 469 -19.33 4.40 -12.23
C GLU A 469 -20.51 4.90 -13.11
N ASN A 470 -20.93 4.13 -14.12
CA ASN A 470 -22.02 4.50 -15.02
C ASN A 470 -23.25 3.60 -14.82
N LYS A 471 -24.19 4.04 -13.98
CA LYS A 471 -25.47 3.33 -13.74
C LYS A 471 -26.36 3.23 -15.00
N ASP A 472 -26.13 4.05 -16.02
CA ASP A 472 -26.94 4.12 -17.25
C ASP A 472 -26.40 3.27 -18.44
N ASN A 473 -25.33 2.51 -18.24
CA ASN A 473 -24.52 2.01 -19.35
C ASN A 473 -24.98 0.65 -19.90
N TYR A 474 -25.91 0.66 -20.86
CA TYR A 474 -26.14 -0.46 -21.80
C TYR A 474 -24.94 -0.64 -22.78
N TYR A 475 -24.05 0.35 -22.86
CA TYR A 475 -22.97 0.50 -23.82
C TYR A 475 -21.72 -0.40 -23.63
N PRO A 476 -21.22 -0.67 -22.39
CA PRO A 476 -20.02 -1.48 -22.17
C PRO A 476 -20.19 -2.93 -22.63
N LYS A 477 -21.38 -3.50 -22.44
CA LYS A 477 -21.68 -4.89 -22.78
C LYS A 477 -21.64 -5.16 -24.28
N GLU A 478 -22.21 -4.26 -25.09
CA GLU A 478 -22.17 -4.38 -26.55
C GLU A 478 -20.76 -4.14 -27.11
N MET A 479 -20.00 -3.19 -26.55
CA MET A 479 -18.58 -3.04 -26.90
C MET A 479 -17.74 -4.27 -26.54
N TYR A 480 -17.97 -4.84 -25.35
CA TYR A 480 -17.32 -6.07 -24.90
C TYR A 480 -17.60 -7.20 -25.89
N LYS A 481 -18.87 -7.46 -26.24
CA LYS A 481 -19.26 -8.48 -27.23
C LYS A 481 -18.57 -8.26 -28.59
N ARG A 482 -18.55 -7.03 -29.08
CA ARG A 482 -17.86 -6.69 -30.35
C ARG A 482 -16.36 -6.96 -30.31
N LYS A 483 -15.69 -6.61 -29.21
CA LYS A 483 -14.26 -6.90 -29.01
C LYS A 483 -14.02 -8.41 -28.94
N MET A 484 -14.82 -9.12 -28.13
CA MET A 484 -14.66 -10.56 -27.90
C MET A 484 -14.94 -11.40 -29.14
N LYS A 485 -15.79 -10.94 -30.07
CA LYS A 485 -15.98 -11.59 -31.39
C LYS A 485 -14.68 -11.87 -32.13
N TYR A 486 -13.68 -11.00 -31.99
CA TYR A 486 -12.37 -11.17 -32.62
C TYR A 486 -11.32 -11.77 -31.68
N ILE A 487 -11.40 -11.41 -30.38
CA ILE A 487 -10.39 -11.81 -29.39
C ILE A 487 -10.57 -13.27 -28.95
N GLU A 488 -11.80 -13.76 -28.78
CA GLU A 488 -12.05 -15.13 -28.31
C GLU A 488 -11.51 -16.19 -29.27
N PRO A 489 -11.76 -16.13 -30.59
CA PRO A 489 -11.19 -17.11 -31.53
C PRO A 489 -9.66 -17.09 -31.54
N ILE A 490 -9.06 -15.89 -31.46
CA ILE A 490 -7.60 -15.73 -31.39
C ILE A 490 -7.04 -16.38 -30.12
N ASP A 491 -7.68 -16.11 -28.97
CA ASP A 491 -7.28 -16.67 -27.68
C ASP A 491 -7.41 -18.19 -27.64
N ILE A 492 -8.53 -18.73 -28.14
CA ILE A 492 -8.77 -20.17 -28.25
C ILE A 492 -7.71 -20.80 -29.14
N THR A 493 -7.43 -20.21 -30.31
CA THR A 493 -6.41 -20.71 -31.24
C THR A 493 -5.04 -20.74 -30.57
N ILE A 494 -4.61 -19.64 -29.93
CA ILE A 494 -3.31 -19.59 -29.21
C ILE A 494 -3.24 -20.67 -28.14
N ARG A 495 -4.30 -20.87 -27.34
CA ARG A 495 -4.33 -21.89 -26.28
C ARG A 495 -4.23 -23.31 -26.86
N TRP A 496 -4.95 -23.63 -27.92
CA TRP A 496 -4.90 -24.95 -28.53
C TRP A 496 -3.57 -25.21 -29.23
N THR A 497 -3.04 -24.23 -29.97
CA THR A 497 -1.70 -24.33 -30.58
C THR A 497 -0.63 -24.57 -29.51
N PHE A 498 -0.73 -23.89 -28.36
CA PHE A 498 0.19 -24.10 -27.24
C PHE A 498 0.07 -25.50 -26.62
N ARG A 499 -1.15 -25.98 -26.36
CA ARG A 499 -1.39 -27.33 -25.84
C ARG A 499 -0.87 -28.40 -26.79
N LEU A 500 -1.11 -28.25 -28.09
CA LEU A 500 -0.61 -29.16 -29.12
C LEU A 500 0.91 -29.15 -29.19
N ALA A 501 1.55 -27.97 -29.09
CA ALA A 501 3.00 -27.85 -29.04
C ALA A 501 3.59 -28.55 -27.79
N LEU A 502 2.97 -28.41 -26.62
CA LEU A 502 3.39 -29.13 -25.41
C LEU A 502 3.27 -30.64 -25.55
N VAL A 503 2.15 -31.13 -26.10
CA VAL A 503 1.95 -32.57 -26.37
C VAL A 503 3.02 -33.08 -27.34
N TYR A 504 3.29 -32.35 -28.42
CA TYR A 504 4.32 -32.69 -29.41
C TYR A 504 5.73 -32.73 -28.79
N LEU A 505 6.09 -31.73 -27.98
CA LEU A 505 7.40 -31.70 -27.30
C LEU A 505 7.53 -32.84 -26.29
N SER A 506 6.48 -33.12 -25.52
CA SER A 506 6.46 -34.23 -24.56
C SER A 506 6.59 -35.59 -25.26
N TYR A 507 5.87 -35.77 -26.37
CA TYR A 507 5.99 -36.95 -27.22
C TYR A 507 7.42 -37.15 -27.73
N ASN A 508 8.05 -36.09 -28.26
CA ASN A 508 9.44 -36.18 -28.75
C ASN A 508 10.45 -36.46 -27.63
N MET A 509 10.27 -35.89 -26.43
CA MET A 509 11.14 -36.21 -25.30
C MET A 509 10.98 -37.68 -24.86
N LEU A 510 9.74 -38.19 -24.81
CA LEU A 510 9.48 -39.60 -24.50
C LEU A 510 10.10 -40.53 -25.56
N CYS A 511 9.99 -40.19 -26.85
CA CYS A 511 10.65 -40.94 -27.92
C CYS A 511 12.18 -40.87 -27.83
N ALA A 512 12.76 -39.75 -27.41
CA ALA A 512 14.21 -39.59 -27.27
C ALA A 512 14.81 -40.30 -26.05
N VAL A 513 14.01 -40.58 -25.01
CA VAL A 513 14.42 -41.35 -23.82
C VAL A 513 14.18 -42.86 -24.02
N ALA A 514 13.36 -43.24 -24.99
CA ALA A 514 13.08 -44.63 -25.35
C ALA A 514 14.08 -45.24 -26.36
N VAL A 515 15.06 -44.45 -26.82
CA VAL A 515 16.21 -44.85 -27.65
C VAL A 515 17.46 -44.78 -26.77
#